data_AF-A0A5E6RSX5-F1
#
_entry.id   AF-A0A5E6RSX5-F1
#
_cell.length_a   1.000
_cell.length_b   1.000
_cell.length_c   1.000
_cell.angle_alpha   90.00
_cell.angle_beta   90.00
_cell.angle_gamma   90.00
#
_symmetry.space_group_name_H-M   'P 1'
#
loop_
_entity.id
_entity.type
_entity.pdbx_description
1 polymer ?
#
loop_
_entity_poly.entity_id
_entity_poly.type
_entity_poly.pdbx_seq_one_letter_code
_entity_poly.pdbx_strand_id
1 'polypeptide(L)'
;MKPELLVGVVDSGHAPGTANIVASCRFELGSLGVDASESIADALGHGSAVAAAIALRASEAGLCIAQVFDQRGVTSALQVAAAIDWLLECKVRLINLSLGLREDRLALRQACLAAVDAGVLVCASSPAQGAPVFPAAYPGVVRVTGDARCALDQWSWLGSPQADFGACVRSADARLSGASLGCAALTGHIAGYLQRQPTANNQQLLDWLHEQASYRGSERRGEP
;
A
#
# COMPACT_ATOMS: atom_id res chain seq x y z
N MET A 1 -0.29 2.74 27.88
CA MET A 1 -0.83 3.23 26.59
C MET A 1 -0.61 2.16 25.55
N LYS A 2 -1.62 1.82 24.74
CA LYS A 2 -1.39 0.97 23.56
C LYS A 2 -0.48 1.77 22.60
N PRO A 3 0.58 1.20 22.04
CA PRO A 3 1.32 1.89 20.99
C PRO A 3 0.37 2.14 19.82
N GLU A 4 0.37 3.37 19.31
CA GLU A 4 -0.43 3.78 18.17
C GLU A 4 0.06 3.04 16.92
N LEU A 5 -0.86 2.40 16.19
CA LEU A 5 -0.51 1.71 14.95
C LEU A 5 -0.26 2.75 13.86
N LEU A 6 0.95 2.76 13.31
CA LEU A 6 1.32 3.63 12.20
C LEU A 6 1.36 2.85 10.88
N VAL A 7 0.71 3.40 9.86
CA VAL A 7 0.68 2.89 8.48
C VAL A 7 1.33 3.93 7.56
N GLY A 8 2.37 3.51 6.84
CA GLY A 8 3.00 4.29 5.80
C GLY A 8 2.26 4.18 4.48
N VAL A 9 2.05 5.31 3.79
CA VAL A 9 1.43 5.35 2.47
C VAL A 9 2.35 6.10 1.52
N VAL A 10 2.77 5.44 0.44
CA VAL A 10 3.57 6.06 -0.62
C VAL A 10 2.67 6.30 -1.83
N ASP A 11 2.29 7.57 -2.04
CA ASP A 11 1.32 7.95 -3.08
C ASP A 11 1.42 9.44 -3.47
N SER A 12 0.34 10.08 -3.92
CA SER A 12 0.31 11.46 -4.46
C SER A 12 0.07 12.53 -3.39
N GLY A 13 0.00 12.15 -2.12
CA GLY A 13 -0.25 13.04 -0.99
C GLY A 13 -1.59 12.76 -0.33
N HIS A 14 -2.13 13.75 0.37
CA HIS A 14 -3.47 13.68 0.98
C HIS A 14 -4.21 15.01 0.85
N ALA A 15 -5.54 14.96 1.00
CA ALA A 15 -6.38 16.15 1.02
C ALA A 15 -6.26 16.88 2.37
N PRO A 16 -6.46 18.21 2.41
CA PRO A 16 -6.62 18.95 3.66
C PRO A 16 -7.75 18.36 4.52
N GLY A 17 -7.52 18.22 5.82
CA GLY A 17 -8.50 17.64 6.74
C GLY A 17 -8.61 16.11 6.71
N THR A 18 -7.72 15.41 6.00
CA THR A 18 -7.58 13.95 6.13
C THR A 18 -7.31 13.61 7.60
N ALA A 19 -8.11 12.72 8.19
CA ALA A 19 -7.99 12.34 9.59
C ALA A 19 -6.72 11.53 9.85
N ASN A 20 -6.20 11.62 11.07
CA ASN A 20 -5.12 10.78 11.60
C ASN A 20 -3.82 10.79 10.78
N ILE A 21 -3.53 11.88 10.07
CA ILE A 21 -2.20 12.12 9.52
C ILE A 21 -1.25 12.47 10.68
N VAL A 22 -0.27 11.60 10.92
CA VAL A 22 0.75 11.76 11.95
C VAL A 22 1.98 12.49 11.41
N ALA A 23 2.36 12.17 10.17
CA ALA A 23 3.46 12.82 9.46
C ALA A 23 3.22 12.80 7.95
N SER A 24 3.74 13.79 7.25
CA SER A 24 3.77 13.80 5.79
C SER A 24 5.06 14.43 5.28
N CYS A 25 5.58 13.89 4.18
CA CYS A 25 6.78 14.40 3.53
C CYS A 25 6.70 14.17 2.02
N ARG A 26 7.24 15.11 1.25
CA ARG A 26 7.27 15.07 -0.21
C ARG A 26 8.69 14.81 -0.69
N PHE A 27 8.79 13.89 -1.66
CA PHE A 27 10.06 13.44 -2.24
C PHE A 27 10.11 13.76 -3.72
N GLU A 28 11.05 14.58 -4.14
CA GLU A 28 11.22 15.01 -5.52
C GLU A 28 12.61 14.67 -6.04
N LEU A 29 12.69 14.30 -7.32
CA LEU A 29 13.98 14.08 -7.97
C LEU A 29 14.63 15.44 -8.26
N GLY A 30 15.71 15.74 -7.54
CA GLY A 30 16.56 16.90 -7.73
C GLY A 30 17.77 16.60 -8.62
N SER A 31 18.66 17.59 -8.74
CA SER A 31 19.87 17.48 -9.58
C SER A 31 20.97 16.58 -8.98
N LEU A 32 20.97 16.42 -7.65
CA LEU A 32 21.98 15.67 -6.89
C LEU A 32 21.43 14.41 -6.21
N GLY A 33 20.13 14.13 -6.35
CA GLY A 33 19.48 13.04 -5.62
C GLY A 33 17.99 13.27 -5.44
N VAL A 34 17.45 12.82 -4.31
CA VAL A 34 16.05 13.04 -3.94
C VAL A 34 16.00 14.07 -2.82
N ASP A 35 15.25 15.15 -3.05
CA ASP A 35 15.03 16.21 -2.08
C ASP A 35 13.74 15.92 -1.29
N ALA A 36 13.82 16.07 0.03
CA ALA A 36 12.69 15.98 0.94
C ALA A 36 12.15 17.38 1.27
N SER A 37 10.83 17.56 1.21
CA SER A 37 10.16 18.84 1.46
C SER A 37 8.81 18.65 2.12
N GLU A 38 8.15 19.75 2.49
CA GLU A 38 6.79 19.71 3.01
C GLU A 38 5.81 19.16 1.95
N SER A 39 4.86 18.33 2.41
CA SER A 39 3.81 17.82 1.53
C SER A 39 2.90 18.95 1.06
N ILE A 40 2.51 18.89 -0.21
CA ILE A 40 1.49 19.76 -0.78
C ILE A 40 0.16 19.00 -0.90
N ALA A 41 -0.93 19.75 -1.03
CA ALA A 41 -2.26 19.17 -1.22
C ALA A 41 -2.28 18.22 -2.43
N ASP A 42 -2.95 17.09 -2.27
CA ASP A 42 -3.07 16.06 -3.30
C ASP A 42 -3.94 16.51 -4.48
N ALA A 43 -3.28 17.09 -5.50
CA ALA A 43 -3.93 17.54 -6.72
C ALA A 43 -4.43 16.37 -7.61
N LEU A 44 -3.84 15.18 -7.48
CA LEU A 44 -4.25 14.00 -8.24
C LEU A 44 -5.47 13.30 -7.61
N GLY A 45 -5.67 13.49 -6.31
CA GLY A 45 -6.75 12.87 -5.53
C GLY A 45 -6.56 11.36 -5.26
N HIS A 46 -5.55 10.72 -5.87
CA HIS A 46 -5.33 9.29 -5.75
C HIS A 46 -4.85 8.89 -4.35
N GLY A 47 -3.85 9.60 -3.81
CA GLY A 47 -3.34 9.37 -2.46
C GLY A 47 -4.41 9.60 -1.38
N SER A 48 -5.26 10.61 -1.58
CA SER A 48 -6.43 10.85 -0.72
C SER A 48 -7.42 9.69 -0.74
N ALA A 49 -7.69 9.13 -1.92
CA ALA A 49 -8.57 7.96 -2.05
C ALA A 49 -7.96 6.71 -1.42
N VAL A 50 -6.64 6.53 -1.54
CA VAL A 50 -5.89 5.44 -0.88
C VAL A 50 -5.95 5.57 0.64
N ALA A 51 -5.67 6.76 1.17
CA ALA A 51 -5.76 7.03 2.61
C ALA A 51 -7.18 6.78 3.14
N ALA A 52 -8.20 7.22 2.42
CA ALA A 52 -9.60 6.98 2.79
C ALA A 52 -9.97 5.48 2.76
N ALA A 53 -9.48 4.71 1.78
CA ALA A 53 -9.72 3.28 1.70
C ALA A 53 -9.12 2.49 2.88
N ILE A 54 -7.95 2.93 3.37
CA ILE A 54 -7.32 2.38 4.58
C ILE A 54 -8.15 2.77 5.82
N ALA A 55 -8.45 4.07 5.98
CA ALA A 55 -9.16 4.60 7.13
C ALA A 55 -10.58 4.02 7.29
N LEU A 56 -11.24 3.63 6.20
CA LEU A 56 -12.55 2.96 6.23
C LEU A 56 -12.56 1.67 7.08
N ARG A 57 -11.40 1.00 7.18
CA ARG A 57 -11.25 -0.29 7.89
C ARG A 57 -10.42 -0.18 9.16
N ALA A 58 -9.68 0.91 9.31
CA ALA A 58 -8.79 1.18 10.42
C ALA A 58 -8.82 2.67 10.77
N SER A 59 -9.96 3.16 11.28
CA SER A 59 -10.16 4.58 11.57
C SER A 59 -9.13 5.12 12.55
N GLU A 60 -8.75 4.34 13.57
CA GLU A 60 -7.82 4.77 14.62
C GLU A 60 -6.33 4.62 14.24
N ALA A 61 -6.00 4.30 12.98
CA ALA A 61 -4.61 4.12 12.56
C ALA A 61 -4.00 5.47 12.20
N GLY A 62 -2.82 5.74 12.74
CA GLY A 62 -2.02 6.89 12.33
C GLY A 62 -1.43 6.66 10.94
N LEU A 63 -1.45 7.67 10.10
CA LEU A 63 -0.94 7.62 8.73
C LEU A 63 0.32 8.48 8.59
N CYS A 64 1.36 7.89 8.01
CA CYS A 64 2.56 8.60 7.55
C CYS A 64 2.53 8.65 6.02
N ILE A 65 2.37 9.83 5.42
CA ILE A 65 2.16 9.98 3.98
C ILE A 65 3.44 10.45 3.29
N ALA A 66 4.02 9.60 2.46
CA ALA A 66 5.12 9.95 1.58
C ALA A 66 4.58 10.29 0.18
N GLN A 67 4.66 11.56 -0.19
CA GLN A 67 4.21 12.07 -1.48
C GLN A 67 5.33 11.96 -2.52
N VAL A 68 5.18 11.08 -3.51
CA VAL A 68 6.24 10.76 -4.49
C VAL A 68 5.85 11.05 -5.94
N PHE A 69 4.59 11.38 -6.20
CA PHE A 69 4.12 11.71 -7.54
C PHE A 69 4.18 13.21 -7.81
N ASP A 70 4.55 13.57 -9.04
CA ASP A 70 4.34 14.91 -9.57
C ASP A 70 2.88 15.13 -10.01
N GLN A 71 2.56 16.33 -10.49
CA GLN A 71 1.21 16.69 -10.95
C GLN A 71 0.73 15.90 -12.18
N ARG A 72 1.60 15.11 -12.83
CA ARG A 72 1.29 14.26 -13.97
C ARG A 72 1.18 12.78 -13.58
N GLY A 73 1.33 12.45 -12.30
CA GLY A 73 1.32 11.07 -11.82
C GLY A 73 2.61 10.31 -12.13
N VAL A 74 3.72 11.02 -12.33
CA VAL A 74 5.03 10.43 -12.58
C VAL A 74 5.83 10.36 -11.28
N THR A 75 6.53 9.25 -11.08
CA THR A 75 7.48 9.05 -9.98
C THR A 75 8.69 8.25 -10.46
N SER A 76 9.73 8.16 -9.64
CA SER A 76 10.95 7.42 -9.91
C SER A 76 11.25 6.40 -8.82
N ALA A 77 12.02 5.37 -9.16
CA ALA A 77 12.46 4.36 -8.19
C ALA A 77 13.28 4.96 -7.04
N LEU A 78 14.03 6.04 -7.29
CA LEU A 78 14.79 6.74 -6.26
C LEU A 78 13.86 7.47 -5.27
N GLN A 79 12.84 8.17 -5.77
CA GLN A 79 11.85 8.84 -4.90
C GLN A 79 11.11 7.84 -4.03
N VAL A 80 10.69 6.70 -4.60
CA VAL A 80 10.00 5.64 -3.84
C VAL A 80 10.93 4.99 -2.82
N ALA A 81 12.21 4.79 -3.14
CA ALA A 81 13.19 4.27 -2.19
C ALA A 81 13.37 5.21 -0.99
N ALA A 82 13.62 6.50 -1.23
CA ALA A 82 13.76 7.50 -0.17
C ALA A 82 12.50 7.63 0.70
N ALA A 83 11.32 7.51 0.09
CA ALA A 83 10.04 7.48 0.80
C ALA A 83 9.93 6.27 1.74
N ILE A 84 10.36 5.08 1.31
CA ILE A 84 10.37 3.88 2.16
C ILE A 84 11.33 4.07 3.33
N ASP A 85 12.54 4.58 3.09
CA ASP A 85 13.53 4.82 4.14
C ASP A 85 12.98 5.80 5.20
N TRP A 86 12.36 6.90 4.78
CA TRP A 86 11.69 7.84 5.69
C TRP A 86 10.54 7.21 6.50
N LEU A 87 9.77 6.30 5.88
CA LEU A 87 8.72 5.56 6.59
C LEU A 87 9.28 4.62 7.66
N LEU A 88 10.46 4.06 7.46
CA LEU A 88 11.17 3.29 8.50
C LEU A 88 11.59 4.17 9.67
N GLU A 89 12.05 5.40 9.41
CA GLU A 89 12.34 6.38 10.46
C GLU A 89 11.10 6.78 11.25
N CYS A 90 9.95 6.85 10.57
CA CYS A 90 8.63 7.04 11.18
C CYS A 90 8.15 5.81 11.98
N LYS A 91 8.88 4.68 11.95
CA LYS A 91 8.58 3.44 12.69
C LYS A 91 7.20 2.87 12.34
N VAL A 92 6.81 2.96 11.08
CA VAL A 92 5.55 2.37 10.61
C VAL A 92 5.58 0.84 10.73
N ARG A 93 4.43 0.24 11.02
CA ARG A 93 4.29 -1.22 11.12
C ARG A 93 3.96 -1.88 9.77
N LEU A 94 3.35 -1.10 8.89
CA LEU A 94 2.79 -1.51 7.60
C LEU A 94 3.03 -0.40 6.57
N ILE A 95 3.46 -0.75 5.36
CA ILE A 95 3.62 0.17 4.24
C ILE A 95 2.69 -0.25 3.09
N ASN A 96 1.98 0.72 2.53
CA ASN A 96 1.19 0.58 1.31
C ASN A 96 1.85 1.35 0.16
N LEU A 97 2.19 0.61 -0.90
CA LEU A 97 2.76 1.13 -2.15
C LEU A 97 1.73 0.95 -3.28
N SER A 98 0.93 1.99 -3.51
CA SER A 98 -0.15 1.98 -4.50
C SER A 98 0.34 2.33 -5.91
N LEU A 99 1.48 1.77 -6.32
CA LEU A 99 2.19 2.08 -7.56
C LEU A 99 2.93 0.85 -8.10
N GLY A 100 3.26 0.90 -9.40
CA GLY A 100 4.09 -0.11 -10.06
C GLY A 100 5.00 0.50 -11.11
N LEU A 101 6.30 0.26 -10.98
CA LEU A 101 7.34 0.62 -11.93
C LEU A 101 7.68 -0.61 -12.78
N ARG A 102 8.00 -0.39 -14.06
CA ARG A 102 8.32 -1.50 -15.00
C ARG A 102 9.70 -2.09 -14.80
N GLU A 103 10.64 -1.29 -14.32
CA GLU A 103 12.05 -1.67 -14.25
C GLU A 103 12.46 -1.98 -12.81
N ASP A 104 13.20 -3.08 -12.66
CA ASP A 104 13.93 -3.41 -11.45
C ASP A 104 15.07 -2.40 -11.26
N ARG A 105 15.15 -1.84 -10.06
CA ARG A 105 16.14 -0.82 -9.71
C ARG A 105 16.72 -1.15 -8.34
N LEU A 106 18.04 -1.19 -8.28
CA LEU A 106 18.79 -1.57 -7.09
C LEU A 106 18.37 -0.78 -5.85
N ALA A 107 18.23 0.55 -5.96
CA ALA A 107 17.84 1.41 -4.85
C ALA A 107 16.47 1.03 -4.27
N LEU A 108 15.45 0.84 -5.11
CA LEU A 108 14.12 0.46 -4.66
C LEU A 108 14.11 -0.97 -4.07
N ARG A 109 14.85 -1.90 -4.68
CA ARG A 109 15.02 -3.25 -4.17
C ARG A 109 15.63 -3.25 -2.76
N GLN A 110 16.67 -2.46 -2.55
CA GLN A 110 17.35 -2.34 -1.26
C GLN A 110 16.44 -1.72 -0.19
N ALA A 111 15.69 -0.67 -0.53
CA ALA A 111 14.74 -0.06 0.40
C ALA A 111 13.61 -1.04 0.80
N CYS A 112 13.03 -1.77 -0.15
CA CYS A 112 12.03 -2.80 0.16
C CYS A 112 12.61 -3.93 1.02
N LEU A 113 13.83 -4.39 0.72
CA LEU A 113 14.52 -5.40 1.52
C LEU A 113 14.75 -4.92 2.95
N ALA A 114 15.25 -3.69 3.13
CA ALA A 114 15.47 -3.10 4.45
C ALA A 114 14.18 -3.02 5.27
N ALA A 115 13.05 -2.65 4.63
CA ALA A 115 11.75 -2.62 5.30
C ALA A 115 11.29 -4.02 5.74
N VAL A 116 11.42 -5.02 4.86
CA VAL A 116 11.07 -6.40 5.17
C VAL A 116 11.95 -6.96 6.30
N ASP A 117 13.25 -6.73 6.25
CA ASP A 117 14.22 -7.18 7.26
C ASP A 117 13.99 -6.51 8.62
N ALA A 118 13.50 -5.27 8.63
CA ALA A 118 13.06 -4.57 9.83
C ALA A 118 11.73 -5.10 10.40
N GLY A 119 11.10 -6.08 9.75
CA GLY A 119 9.82 -6.66 10.16
C GLY A 119 8.59 -5.84 9.75
N VAL A 120 8.77 -4.78 8.96
CA VAL A 120 7.65 -3.99 8.42
C VAL A 120 6.98 -4.80 7.31
N LEU A 121 5.65 -4.91 7.38
CA LEU A 121 4.91 -5.56 6.29
C LEU A 121 4.78 -4.58 5.13
N VAL A 122 5.16 -5.00 3.93
CA VAL A 122 5.10 -4.15 2.74
C VAL A 122 4.06 -4.71 1.78
N CYS A 123 2.99 -3.97 1.54
CA CYS A 123 1.96 -4.29 0.55
C CYS A 123 2.17 -3.41 -0.68
N ALA A 124 2.23 -3.99 -1.88
CA ALA A 124 2.37 -3.24 -3.12
C ALA A 124 1.34 -3.69 -4.15
N SER A 125 0.81 -2.70 -4.90
CA SER A 125 -0.15 -2.98 -5.96
C SER A 125 0.52 -3.73 -7.13
N SER A 126 -0.17 -4.75 -7.62
CA SER A 126 0.26 -5.59 -8.74
C SER A 126 -0.88 -5.65 -9.77
N PRO A 127 -0.58 -5.58 -11.08
CA PRO A 127 -1.61 -5.74 -12.09
C PRO A 127 -2.19 -7.16 -12.03
N ALA A 128 -3.50 -7.29 -12.23
CA ALA A 128 -4.16 -8.60 -12.23
C ALA A 128 -3.70 -9.51 -13.38
N GLN A 129 -3.17 -8.92 -14.45
CA GLN A 129 -2.67 -9.59 -15.65
C GLN A 129 -1.46 -8.84 -16.21
N GLY A 130 -0.65 -9.54 -17.01
CA GLY A 130 0.51 -8.96 -17.67
C GLY A 130 1.82 -9.14 -16.92
N ALA A 131 2.80 -8.30 -17.25
CA ALA A 131 4.14 -8.38 -16.70
C ALA A 131 4.18 -7.96 -15.21
N PRO A 132 5.07 -8.55 -14.40
CA PRO A 132 5.30 -8.10 -13.03
C PRO A 132 5.76 -6.64 -13.00
N VAL A 133 5.41 -5.94 -11.93
CA VAL A 133 5.83 -4.57 -11.63
C VAL A 133 6.55 -4.51 -10.29
N PHE A 134 7.40 -3.50 -10.12
CA PHE A 134 8.16 -3.27 -8.90
C PHE A 134 7.54 -2.09 -8.14
N PRO A 135 7.37 -2.16 -6.81
CA PRO A 135 8.02 -3.10 -5.90
C PRO A 135 7.31 -4.44 -5.65
N ALA A 136 6.09 -4.65 -6.17
CA ALA A 136 5.33 -5.88 -5.92
C ALA A 136 6.11 -7.17 -6.24
N ALA A 137 6.94 -7.18 -7.28
CA ALA A 137 7.72 -8.35 -7.66
C ALA A 137 8.96 -8.63 -6.78
N TYR A 138 9.27 -7.81 -5.77
CA TYR A 138 10.40 -8.07 -4.87
C TYR A 138 10.08 -9.14 -3.82
N PRO A 139 11.07 -9.96 -3.42
CA PRO A 139 10.89 -10.92 -2.33
C PRO A 139 10.45 -10.24 -1.02
N GLY A 140 9.51 -10.87 -0.30
CA GLY A 140 9.00 -10.36 0.98
C GLY A 140 7.91 -9.28 0.85
N VAL A 141 7.67 -8.73 -0.34
CA VAL A 141 6.55 -7.81 -0.58
C VAL A 141 5.27 -8.60 -0.84
N VAL A 142 4.20 -8.23 -0.14
CA VAL A 142 2.85 -8.79 -0.35
C VAL A 142 2.27 -8.18 -1.62
N ARG A 143 2.00 -9.02 -2.62
CA ARG A 143 1.49 -8.60 -3.93
C ARG A 143 -0.02 -8.53 -3.88
N VAL A 144 -0.57 -7.33 -4.05
CA VAL A 144 -2.01 -7.12 -3.92
C VAL A 144 -2.59 -6.58 -5.21
N THR A 145 -3.69 -7.14 -5.67
CA THR A 145 -4.44 -6.61 -6.81
C THR A 145 -5.88 -6.27 -6.44
N GLY A 146 -6.64 -5.81 -7.42
CA GLY A 146 -8.06 -5.61 -7.27
C GLY A 146 -8.85 -6.88 -7.59
N ASP A 147 -9.85 -7.21 -6.77
CA ASP A 147 -10.81 -8.28 -7.04
C ASP A 147 -12.25 -7.74 -7.03
N ALA A 148 -12.90 -7.80 -8.18
CA ALA A 148 -14.25 -7.27 -8.36
C ALA A 148 -15.33 -8.09 -7.62
N ARG A 149 -15.01 -9.32 -7.19
CA ARG A 149 -15.89 -10.15 -6.35
C ARG A 149 -16.01 -9.64 -4.93
N CYS A 150 -14.98 -8.93 -4.44
CA CYS A 150 -14.91 -8.48 -3.06
C CYS A 150 -15.80 -7.28 -2.79
N ALA A 151 -16.72 -7.43 -1.84
CA ALA A 151 -17.35 -6.33 -1.14
C ALA A 151 -16.34 -5.55 -0.28
N LEU A 152 -16.78 -4.45 0.33
CA LEU A 152 -15.92 -3.57 1.14
C LEU A 152 -15.25 -4.31 2.30
N ASP A 153 -15.91 -5.28 2.91
CA ASP A 153 -15.39 -6.03 4.06
C ASP A 153 -14.66 -7.33 3.66
N GLN A 154 -14.44 -7.57 2.37
CA GLN A 154 -13.94 -8.83 1.83
C GLN A 154 -12.60 -8.70 1.11
N TRP A 155 -11.87 -9.81 1.11
CA TRP A 155 -10.67 -10.02 0.30
C TRP A 155 -10.59 -11.47 -0.18
N SER A 156 -9.70 -11.70 -1.12
CA SER A 156 -9.44 -12.97 -1.78
C SER A 156 -8.00 -13.39 -1.55
N TRP A 157 -7.79 -14.68 -1.31
CA TRP A 157 -6.48 -15.30 -1.45
C TRP A 157 -6.36 -15.84 -2.88
N LEU A 158 -5.53 -15.21 -3.69
CA LEU A 158 -5.40 -15.53 -5.11
C LEU A 158 -4.33 -16.60 -5.33
N GLY A 159 -3.21 -16.49 -4.61
CA GLY A 159 -2.08 -17.42 -4.72
C GLY A 159 -1.55 -17.57 -6.16
N SER A 160 -1.64 -16.51 -6.97
CA SER A 160 -1.27 -16.55 -8.38
C SER A 160 0.14 -16.01 -8.61
N PRO A 161 0.72 -16.23 -9.81
CA PRO A 161 1.98 -15.60 -10.18
C PRO A 161 1.93 -14.07 -10.16
N GLN A 162 0.75 -13.48 -10.36
CA GLN A 162 0.55 -12.03 -10.42
C GLN A 162 0.32 -11.39 -9.05
N ALA A 163 -0.45 -12.03 -8.17
CA ALA A 163 -0.82 -11.47 -6.88
C ALA A 163 -1.09 -12.56 -5.84
N ASP A 164 -0.71 -12.28 -4.59
CA ASP A 164 -0.99 -13.12 -3.44
C ASP A 164 -2.45 -12.95 -3.01
N PHE A 165 -2.90 -11.70 -2.97
CA PHE A 165 -4.24 -11.31 -2.52
C PHE A 165 -4.94 -10.36 -3.49
N GLY A 166 -6.26 -10.35 -3.42
CA GLY A 166 -7.12 -9.37 -4.08
C GLY A 166 -8.09 -8.76 -3.08
N ALA A 167 -8.47 -7.49 -3.23
CA ALA A 167 -9.50 -6.89 -2.39
C ALA A 167 -10.34 -5.89 -3.17
N CYS A 168 -11.32 -5.28 -2.51
CA CYS A 168 -12.30 -4.39 -3.13
C CYS A 168 -11.64 -3.30 -3.99
N VAL A 169 -12.04 -3.25 -5.26
CA VAL A 169 -11.37 -2.40 -6.27
C VAL A 169 -11.82 -0.95 -6.26
N ARG A 170 -12.87 -0.59 -5.53
CA ARG A 170 -13.56 0.70 -5.65
C ARG A 170 -13.20 1.62 -4.50
N SER A 171 -13.12 2.91 -4.79
CA SER A 171 -13.01 3.95 -3.75
C SER A 171 -14.32 4.05 -2.96
N ALA A 172 -14.26 4.67 -1.79
CA ALA A 172 -15.43 4.89 -0.95
C ALA A 172 -16.55 5.66 -1.66
N ASP A 173 -16.19 6.58 -2.57
CA ASP A 173 -17.11 7.36 -3.40
C ASP A 173 -17.39 6.73 -4.78
N ALA A 174 -16.86 5.54 -5.04
CA ALA A 174 -16.94 4.78 -6.29
C ALA A 174 -16.46 5.51 -7.57
N ARG A 175 -15.69 6.61 -7.45
CA ARG A 175 -15.17 7.37 -8.60
C ARG A 175 -13.87 6.79 -9.17
N LEU A 176 -13.08 6.12 -8.34
CA LEU A 176 -11.82 5.50 -8.73
C LEU A 176 -11.92 3.99 -8.59
N SER A 177 -11.21 3.27 -9.45
CA SER A 177 -11.05 1.83 -9.31
C SER A 177 -9.72 1.32 -9.85
N GLY A 178 -9.20 0.25 -9.24
CA GLY A 178 -7.99 -0.40 -9.73
C GLY A 178 -7.22 -1.18 -8.65
N ALA A 179 -6.09 -1.75 -9.06
CA ALA A 179 -5.21 -2.52 -8.18
C ALA A 179 -4.69 -1.70 -6.98
N SER A 180 -4.47 -0.40 -7.15
CA SER A 180 -4.08 0.51 -6.07
C SER A 180 -5.12 0.58 -4.95
N LEU A 181 -6.42 0.56 -5.28
CA LEU A 181 -7.47 0.54 -4.26
C LEU A 181 -7.67 -0.83 -3.65
N GLY A 182 -7.47 -1.91 -4.42
CA GLY A 182 -7.38 -3.26 -3.85
C GLY A 182 -6.25 -3.38 -2.82
N CYS A 183 -5.07 -2.84 -3.15
CA CYS A 183 -3.94 -2.76 -2.22
C CYS A 183 -4.30 -1.97 -0.96
N ALA A 184 -4.85 -0.77 -1.12
CA ALA A 184 -5.26 0.08 0.01
C ALA A 184 -6.35 -0.58 0.88
N ALA A 185 -7.32 -1.26 0.26
CA ALA A 185 -8.36 -1.99 0.97
C ALA A 185 -7.78 -3.13 1.81
N LEU A 186 -6.87 -3.94 1.25
CA LEU A 186 -6.20 -5.00 2.01
C LEU A 186 -5.34 -4.41 3.14
N THR A 187 -4.59 -3.34 2.88
CA THR A 187 -3.84 -2.60 3.90
C THR A 187 -4.77 -2.17 5.05
N GLY A 188 -5.95 -1.66 4.75
CA GLY A 188 -6.96 -1.31 5.76
C GLY A 188 -7.43 -2.52 6.58
N HIS A 189 -7.66 -3.68 5.95
CA HIS A 189 -8.00 -4.92 6.67
C HIS A 189 -6.88 -5.35 7.61
N ILE A 190 -5.63 -5.29 7.15
CA ILE A 190 -4.45 -5.62 7.92
C ILE A 190 -4.30 -4.67 9.11
N ALA A 191 -4.45 -3.36 8.88
CA ALA A 191 -4.36 -2.37 9.94
C ALA A 191 -5.45 -2.58 11.00
N GLY A 192 -6.69 -2.85 10.58
CA GLY A 192 -7.78 -3.18 11.51
C GLY A 192 -7.52 -4.45 12.32
N TYR A 193 -6.90 -5.47 11.73
CA TYR A 193 -6.44 -6.66 12.45
C TYR A 193 -5.37 -6.32 13.50
N LEU A 194 -4.34 -5.55 13.11
CA LEU A 194 -3.25 -5.14 14.01
C LEU A 194 -3.73 -4.25 15.16
N GLN A 195 -4.77 -3.44 14.99
CA GLN A 195 -5.39 -2.69 16.09
C GLN A 195 -6.03 -3.60 17.14
N ARG A 196 -6.61 -4.73 16.71
CA ARG A 196 -7.20 -5.74 17.59
C ARG A 196 -6.15 -6.69 18.17
N GLN A 197 -5.07 -6.93 17.42
CA GLN A 197 -3.97 -7.83 17.78
C GLN A 197 -2.60 -7.11 17.66
N PRO A 198 -2.28 -6.16 18.56
CA PRO A 198 -1.10 -5.28 18.41
C PRO A 198 0.24 -6.00 18.47
N THR A 199 0.28 -7.20 19.05
CA THR A 199 1.51 -8.00 19.20
C THR A 199 1.67 -9.06 18.11
N ALA A 200 0.76 -9.11 17.12
CA ALA A 200 0.83 -10.10 16.05
C ALA A 200 2.06 -9.87 15.16
N ASN A 201 2.82 -10.95 14.94
CA ASN A 201 3.94 -10.94 14.01
C ASN A 201 3.44 -11.09 12.55
N ASN A 202 4.33 -10.91 11.57
CA ASN A 202 3.97 -11.00 10.14
C ASN A 202 3.43 -12.37 9.75
N GLN A 203 3.95 -13.47 10.34
CA GLN A 203 3.47 -14.81 10.02
C GLN A 203 2.01 -15.00 10.47
N GLN A 204 1.69 -14.65 11.71
CA GLN A 204 0.32 -14.74 12.25
C GLN A 204 -0.68 -13.90 11.45
N LEU A 205 -0.24 -12.72 10.99
CA LEU A 205 -1.03 -11.85 10.14
C LEU A 205 -1.29 -12.48 8.76
N LEU A 206 -0.26 -13.03 8.11
CA LEU A 206 -0.39 -13.70 6.81
C LEU A 206 -1.27 -14.96 6.91
N ASP A 207 -1.12 -15.73 7.98
CA ASP A 207 -1.97 -16.90 8.27
C ASP A 207 -3.43 -16.46 8.43
N TRP A 208 -3.69 -15.39 9.20
CA TRP A 208 -5.03 -14.81 9.33
C TRP A 208 -5.61 -14.35 7.99
N LEU A 209 -4.83 -13.68 7.14
CA LEU A 209 -5.27 -13.28 5.80
C LEU A 209 -5.64 -14.50 4.94
N HIS A 210 -4.87 -15.58 5.02
CA HIS A 210 -5.17 -16.82 4.30
C HIS A 210 -6.42 -17.53 4.81
N GLU A 211 -6.62 -17.59 6.13
CA GLU A 211 -7.74 -18.30 6.75
C GLU A 211 -9.07 -17.59 6.52
N GLN A 212 -9.07 -16.26 6.61
CA GLN A 212 -10.30 -15.45 6.59
C GLN A 212 -10.66 -14.91 5.19
N ALA A 213 -9.90 -15.26 4.15
CA ALA A 213 -10.20 -14.88 2.78
C ALA A 213 -11.59 -15.38 2.34
N SER A 214 -12.42 -14.47 1.81
CA SER A 214 -13.78 -14.77 1.35
C SER A 214 -13.80 -15.56 0.06
N TYR A 215 -12.79 -15.39 -0.79
CA TYR A 215 -12.62 -16.15 -2.02
C TYR A 215 -11.22 -16.76 -2.12
N ARG A 216 -11.12 -17.89 -2.81
CA ARG A 216 -9.84 -18.58 -3.07
C ARG A 216 -9.65 -18.77 -4.57
N GLY A 217 -8.44 -18.48 -5.06
CA GLY A 217 -8.09 -18.53 -6.47
C GLY A 217 -8.59 -17.32 -7.28
N SER A 218 -8.09 -17.18 -8.50
CA SER A 218 -8.47 -16.10 -9.42
C SER A 218 -9.93 -16.20 -9.89
N GLU A 219 -10.56 -15.05 -10.15
CA GLU A 219 -11.88 -14.99 -10.80
C GLU A 219 -11.79 -15.69 -12.17
N ARG A 220 -12.60 -16.73 -12.37
CA ARG A 220 -12.81 -17.35 -13.68
C ARG A 220 -14.07 -16.73 -14.28
N ARG A 221 -13.90 -15.79 -15.22
CA ARG A 221 -15.04 -15.33 -16.02
C ARG A 221 -15.31 -16.35 -17.12
N GLY A 222 -16.29 -17.21 -16.88
CA GLY A 222 -16.81 -18.18 -17.84
C GLY A 222 -16.06 -19.50 -17.86
N GLU A 223 -16.52 -20.44 -17.05
CA GLU A 223 -16.72 -21.82 -17.52
C GLU A 223 -18.20 -22.13 -17.23
N PRO A 224 -18.99 -22.63 -18.21
CA PRO A 224 -20.29 -23.21 -17.93
C PRO A 224 -20.20 -24.44 -17.01
#